data_AF-A8NUK2-F1
#
_entry.id   AF-A8NUK2-F1
#
_cell.length_a   1.000
_cell.length_b   1.000
_cell.length_c   1.000
_cell.angle_alpha   90.00
_cell.angle_beta   90.00
_cell.angle_gamma   90.00
#
_symmetry.space_group_name_H-M   'P 1'
#
loop_
_entity.id
_entity.type
_entity.pdbx_description
1 polymer ?
#
loop_
_entity_poly.entity_id
_entity_poly.type
_entity_poly.pdbx_seq_one_letter_code
_entity_poly.pdbx_strand_id
1 'polypeptide(L)'
;MSGYDIDEFYDKDEAAAKLQEIIHESSTNEKTKHYQLTVGKIKAASVKRILRPECWKLYEIISEEPTEIVFRMQGILQSKDLPPVGRNASNRAKKYLRQQVTLFGFGAPSFQSFVDSMEAMYIKYGDFIADGRLDDWNPPTDDKGIGFDIVNRYFTNISYSAGEIAVPFHESVDPCDVLKQMGGGNYIHTQDNHVDYIERVPADNSKQYQ
;
A
#
# COMPACT_ATOMS: atom_id res chain seq x y z
N MET A 1 -16.56 -4.90 -14.70
CA MET A 1 -15.87 -5.92 -13.86
C MET A 1 -16.61 -5.92 -12.55
N SER A 2 -17.18 -7.07 -12.17
CA SER A 2 -17.77 -7.24 -10.83
C SER A 2 -16.64 -7.04 -9.83
N GLY A 3 -16.73 -6.00 -9.00
CA GLY A 3 -15.83 -5.88 -7.85
C GLY A 3 -15.98 -7.15 -7.01
N TYR A 4 -14.87 -7.66 -6.49
CA TYR A 4 -14.95 -8.59 -5.37
C TYR A 4 -15.44 -7.77 -4.18
N ASP A 5 -16.71 -7.93 -3.82
CA ASP A 5 -17.27 -7.41 -2.59
C ASP A 5 -17.31 -8.52 -1.54
N ILE A 6 -17.17 -8.14 -0.27
CA ILE A 6 -17.23 -9.09 0.83
C ILE A 6 -18.62 -9.74 0.88
N ASP A 7 -18.65 -11.05 1.15
CA ASP A 7 -19.89 -11.82 1.21
C ASP A 7 -20.81 -11.30 2.34
N GLU A 8 -22.13 -11.29 2.13
CA GLU A 8 -23.10 -10.79 3.11
C GLU A 8 -23.14 -11.61 4.41
N PHE A 9 -22.72 -12.88 4.35
CA PHE A 9 -22.60 -13.79 5.48
C PHE A 9 -21.20 -13.78 6.11
N TYR A 10 -20.31 -12.90 5.66
CA TYR A 10 -18.98 -12.76 6.26
C TYR A 10 -19.09 -12.23 7.69
N ASP A 11 -18.57 -12.99 8.65
CA ASP A 11 -18.55 -12.60 10.05
C ASP A 11 -17.50 -11.51 10.29
N LYS A 12 -17.94 -10.25 10.14
CA LYS A 12 -17.11 -9.05 10.34
C LYS A 12 -16.59 -8.96 11.78
N ASP A 13 -17.34 -9.43 12.76
CA ASP A 13 -16.98 -9.29 14.18
C ASP A 13 -15.91 -10.32 14.57
N GLU A 14 -16.02 -11.58 14.11
CA GLU A 14 -14.97 -12.60 14.26
C GLU A 14 -13.69 -12.16 13.51
N ALA A 15 -13.84 -11.62 12.31
CA ALA A 15 -12.71 -11.12 11.53
C ALA A 15 -11.99 -9.96 12.23
N ALA A 16 -12.74 -9.02 12.82
CA ALA A 16 -12.18 -7.92 13.61
C ALA A 16 -11.41 -8.41 14.84
N ALA A 17 -11.92 -9.45 15.53
CA ALA A 17 -11.22 -10.08 16.64
C ALA A 17 -9.91 -10.74 16.20
N LYS A 18 -9.93 -11.51 15.10
CA LYS A 18 -8.69 -12.10 14.54
C LYS A 18 -7.69 -11.03 14.07
N LEU A 19 -8.18 -9.94 13.50
CA LEU A 19 -7.33 -8.81 13.09
C LEU A 19 -6.61 -8.20 14.30
N GLN A 20 -7.29 -8.06 15.45
CA GLN A 20 -6.65 -7.61 16.69
C GLN A 20 -5.45 -8.49 17.06
N GLU A 21 -5.66 -9.80 17.06
CA GLU A 21 -4.61 -10.76 17.39
C GLU A 21 -3.43 -10.66 16.43
N ILE A 22 -3.70 -10.55 15.12
CA ILE A 22 -2.65 -10.44 14.09
C ILE A 22 -1.84 -9.15 14.25
N ILE A 23 -2.49 -8.01 14.49
CA ILE A 23 -1.80 -6.73 14.69
C ILE A 23 -0.96 -6.80 15.97
N HIS A 24 -1.49 -7.39 17.04
CA HIS A 24 -0.77 -7.57 18.30
C HIS A 24 0.46 -8.49 18.14
N GLU A 25 0.30 -9.68 17.53
CA GLU A 25 1.39 -10.59 17.21
C GLU A 25 2.48 -9.93 16.34
N SER A 26 2.06 -9.10 15.39
CA SER A 26 2.97 -8.42 14.47
C SER A 26 3.73 -7.27 15.14
N SER A 27 3.16 -6.68 16.21
CA SER A 27 3.78 -5.59 16.96
C SER A 27 4.81 -6.08 17.98
N THR A 28 4.66 -7.31 18.49
CA THR A 28 5.56 -7.91 19.49
C THR A 28 6.75 -8.65 18.88
N ASN A 29 6.67 -9.05 17.61
CA ASN A 29 7.79 -9.68 16.91
C ASN A 29 8.80 -8.63 16.39
N GLU A 30 9.70 -8.18 17.27
CA GLU A 30 10.76 -7.19 17.03
C GLU A 30 11.76 -7.53 15.90
N LYS A 31 11.63 -8.68 15.21
CA LYS A 31 12.56 -9.12 14.17
C LYS A 31 12.29 -8.54 12.79
N THR A 32 11.18 -7.82 12.57
CA THR A 32 10.89 -7.24 11.26
C THR A 32 11.51 -5.85 11.13
N LYS A 33 12.26 -5.63 10.04
CA LYS A 33 12.88 -4.32 9.70
C LYS A 33 11.85 -3.20 9.45
N HIS A 34 10.57 -3.54 9.28
CA HIS A 34 9.50 -2.60 8.99
C HIS A 34 8.67 -2.29 10.25
N TYR A 35 8.41 -1.01 10.48
CA TYR A 35 7.64 -0.55 11.63
C TYR A 35 6.14 -0.66 11.37
N GLN A 36 5.37 -1.02 12.40
CA GLN A 36 3.92 -0.79 12.35
C GLN A 36 3.65 0.71 12.25
N LEU A 37 2.66 1.07 11.42
CA LEU A 37 2.21 2.46 11.32
C LEU A 37 1.70 2.92 12.69
N THR A 38 2.31 3.98 13.23
CA THR A 38 1.92 4.55 14.53
C THR A 38 2.03 6.07 14.53
N VAL A 39 1.11 6.73 15.23
CA VAL A 39 1.06 8.19 15.38
C VAL A 39 2.38 8.73 15.93
N GLY A 40 2.98 8.05 16.92
CA GLY A 40 4.26 8.46 17.52
C GLY A 40 5.38 8.54 16.49
N LYS A 41 5.48 7.56 15.60
CA LYS A 41 6.47 7.54 14.51
C LYS A 41 6.22 8.64 13.48
N ILE A 42 4.96 8.89 13.11
CA ILE A 42 4.60 9.99 12.21
C ILE A 42 4.98 11.35 12.79
N LYS A 43 4.69 11.58 14.07
CA LYS A 43 5.05 12.83 14.75
C LYS A 43 6.57 13.03 14.78
N ALA A 44 7.33 12.00 15.10
CA ALA A 44 8.79 12.05 15.17
C ALA A 44 9.49 12.13 13.81
N ALA A 45 8.83 11.69 12.73
CA ALA A 45 9.39 11.73 11.39
C ALA A 45 9.64 13.16 10.90
N SER A 46 10.55 13.30 9.94
CA SER A 46 10.75 14.52 9.15
C SER A 46 10.16 14.32 7.75
N VAL A 47 9.68 15.40 7.13
CA VAL A 47 9.22 15.38 5.73
C VAL A 47 10.29 16.02 4.87
N LYS A 48 10.64 15.35 3.76
CA LYS A 48 11.60 15.87 2.78
C LYS A 48 10.99 15.87 1.39
N ARG A 49 11.16 16.98 0.67
CA ARG A 49 10.82 17.11 -0.74
C ARG A 49 11.93 16.51 -1.61
N ILE A 50 11.55 15.56 -2.45
CA ILE A 50 12.36 14.99 -3.53
C ILE A 50 11.94 15.70 -4.81
N LEU A 51 12.88 15.99 -5.72
CA LEU A 51 12.62 16.79 -6.91
C LEU A 51 12.45 15.97 -8.20
N ARG A 52 12.90 14.72 -8.22
CA ARG A 52 12.91 13.87 -9.41
C ARG A 52 12.62 12.40 -9.05
N PRO A 53 11.39 11.91 -9.28
CA PRO A 53 10.18 12.70 -9.49
C PRO A 53 9.87 13.57 -8.27
N GLU A 54 9.12 14.65 -8.48
CA GLU A 54 8.72 15.50 -7.36
C GLU A 54 7.77 14.76 -6.43
N CYS A 55 8.17 14.56 -5.17
CA CYS A 55 7.33 13.93 -4.14
C CYS A 55 7.78 14.34 -2.73
N TRP A 56 6.94 14.10 -1.72
CA TRP A 56 7.24 14.34 -0.31
C TRP A 56 7.28 13.00 0.41
N LYS A 57 8.43 12.69 1.04
CA LYS A 57 8.67 11.42 1.71
C LYS A 57 8.96 11.64 3.19
N LEU A 58 8.58 10.66 4.02
CA LEU A 58 8.89 10.64 5.44
C LEU A 58 10.26 9.99 5.68
N TYR A 59 11.07 10.64 6.50
CA TYR A 59 12.40 10.18 6.89
C TYR A 59 12.56 10.18 8.40
N GLU A 60 13.26 9.19 8.93
CA GLU A 60 13.83 9.22 10.27
C GLU A 60 15.36 9.18 10.19
N ILE A 61 16.03 9.64 11.24
CA ILE A 61 17.49 9.57 11.33
C ILE A 61 17.84 8.28 12.07
N ILE A 62 18.47 7.34 11.37
CA ILE A 62 19.01 6.10 11.95
C ILE A 62 20.51 6.15 11.79
N SER A 63 21.25 6.09 12.91
CA SER A 63 22.72 6.11 12.89
C SER A 63 23.28 7.31 12.09
N GLU A 64 22.71 8.50 12.30
CA GLU A 64 23.05 9.75 11.59
C GLU A 64 22.70 9.78 10.09
N GLU A 65 22.13 8.70 9.54
CA GLU A 65 21.71 8.63 8.15
C GLU A 65 20.19 8.84 8.01
N PRO A 66 19.74 9.76 7.13
CA PRO A 66 18.32 9.92 6.83
C PRO A 66 17.82 8.71 6.06
N THR A 67 16.96 7.93 6.69
CA THR A 67 16.39 6.70 6.15
C THR A 67 14.90 6.89 5.87
N GLU A 68 14.45 6.50 4.68
CA GLU A 68 13.03 6.53 4.31
C GLU A 68 12.23 5.57 5.19
N ILE A 69 11.12 6.05 5.77
CA ILE A 69 10.31 5.23 6.65
C ILE A 69 9.36 4.37 5.81
N VAL A 70 9.44 3.06 6.01
CA VAL A 70 8.50 2.09 5.43
C VAL A 70 7.60 1.56 6.53
N PHE A 71 6.30 1.82 6.41
CA PHE A 71 5.30 1.39 7.37
C PHE A 71 4.62 0.09 6.94
N ARG A 72 4.21 -0.68 7.93
CA ARG A 72 3.34 -1.85 7.78
C ARG A 72 1.98 -1.55 8.38
N MET A 73 0.96 -2.07 7.72
CA MET A 73 -0.43 -2.03 8.16
C MET A 73 -1.04 -3.41 7.92
N GLN A 74 -1.98 -3.82 8.76
CA GLN A 74 -2.80 -5.00 8.53
C GLN A 74 -4.27 -4.58 8.55
N GLY A 75 -5.07 -5.20 7.70
CA GLY A 75 -6.51 -4.95 7.60
C GLY A 75 -7.21 -6.11 6.93
N ILE A 76 -8.54 -6.08 7.00
CA ILE A 76 -9.41 -7.05 6.34
C ILE A 76 -9.68 -6.56 4.92
N LEU A 77 -9.49 -7.45 3.94
CA LEU A 77 -9.67 -7.13 2.54
C LEU A 77 -11.17 -7.06 2.22
N GLN A 78 -11.68 -5.86 1.96
CA GLN A 78 -13.08 -5.65 1.59
C GLN A 78 -13.29 -5.77 0.08
N SER A 79 -12.42 -5.11 -0.70
CA SER A 79 -12.44 -5.19 -2.16
C SER A 79 -11.04 -5.19 -2.74
N LYS A 80 -10.91 -5.73 -3.96
CA LYS A 80 -9.62 -5.83 -4.65
C LYS A 80 -9.76 -5.74 -6.16
N ASP A 81 -8.76 -5.17 -6.79
CA ASP A 81 -8.48 -5.23 -8.22
C ASP A 81 -7.00 -5.61 -8.35
N LEU A 82 -6.74 -6.90 -8.55
CA LEU A 82 -5.41 -7.51 -8.52
C LEU A 82 -5.13 -8.24 -9.84
N PRO A 83 -3.85 -8.48 -10.18
CA PRO A 83 -3.49 -9.28 -11.34
C PRO A 83 -4.10 -10.71 -11.28
N PRO A 84 -4.16 -11.41 -12.43
CA PRO A 84 -3.63 -11.01 -13.73
C PRO A 84 -4.53 -10.00 -14.46
N VAL A 85 -3.90 -9.02 -15.13
CA VAL A 85 -4.65 -8.06 -15.95
C VAL A 85 -5.21 -8.78 -17.17
N GLY A 86 -6.53 -8.64 -17.38
CA GLY A 86 -7.22 -9.32 -18.47
C GLY A 86 -6.68 -8.95 -19.86
N ARG A 87 -6.70 -9.92 -20.78
CA ARG A 87 -6.19 -9.81 -22.16
C ARG A 87 -6.79 -8.66 -23.00
N ASN A 88 -7.91 -8.10 -22.56
CA ASN A 88 -8.62 -7.02 -23.27
C ASN A 88 -8.22 -5.61 -22.80
N ALA A 89 -7.18 -5.48 -21.95
CA ALA A 89 -6.70 -4.18 -21.51
C ALA A 89 -6.21 -3.34 -22.70
N SER A 90 -6.81 -2.17 -22.89
CA SER A 90 -6.44 -1.29 -24.00
C SER A 90 -5.09 -0.62 -23.75
N ASN A 91 -4.22 -0.56 -24.76
CA ASN A 91 -2.99 0.24 -24.73
C ASN A 91 -3.22 1.72 -24.39
N ARG A 92 -4.41 2.27 -24.66
CA ARG A 92 -4.76 3.65 -24.28
C ARG A 92 -4.99 3.81 -22.76
N ALA A 93 -5.33 2.71 -22.08
CA ALA A 93 -5.58 2.68 -20.64
C ALA A 93 -4.29 2.46 -19.82
N LYS A 94 -3.13 2.23 -20.44
CA LYS A 94 -1.87 1.88 -19.74
C LYS A 94 -1.49 2.81 -18.58
N LYS A 95 -1.76 4.11 -18.73
CA LYS A 95 -1.47 5.13 -17.71
C LYS A 95 -2.41 5.09 -16.50
N TYR A 96 -3.52 4.37 -16.62
CA TYR A 96 -4.53 4.19 -15.59
C TYR A 96 -4.53 2.76 -15.02
N LEU A 97 -3.73 1.85 -15.59
CA LEU A 97 -3.61 0.50 -15.06
C LEU A 97 -2.94 0.52 -13.69
N ARG A 98 -3.62 -0.08 -12.72
CA ARG A 98 -3.21 -0.14 -11.33
C ARG A 98 -3.74 -1.43 -10.72
N GLN A 99 -3.09 -1.84 -9.65
CA GLN A 99 -3.57 -2.83 -8.71
C GLN A 99 -3.96 -2.10 -7.43
N GLN A 100 -5.07 -2.49 -6.83
CA GLN A 100 -5.56 -1.85 -5.62
C GLN A 100 -6.27 -2.83 -4.70
N VAL A 101 -6.17 -2.55 -3.40
CA VAL A 101 -6.93 -3.23 -2.36
C VAL A 101 -7.54 -2.19 -1.44
N THR A 102 -8.74 -2.49 -0.96
CA THR A 102 -9.41 -1.68 0.06
C THR A 102 -9.43 -2.46 1.35
N LEU A 103 -8.81 -1.91 2.40
CA LEU A 103 -8.69 -2.53 3.72
C LEU A 103 -9.61 -1.86 4.73
N PHE A 104 -10.26 -2.67 5.57
CA PHE A 104 -11.07 -2.22 6.70
C PHE A 104 -10.66 -2.89 8.01
N GLY A 105 -10.99 -2.24 9.12
CA GLY A 105 -10.84 -2.81 10.46
C GLY A 105 -12.11 -3.44 11.02
N PHE A 106 -13.28 -3.13 10.47
CA PHE A 106 -14.60 -3.54 10.98
C PHE A 106 -14.77 -3.37 12.50
N GLY A 107 -14.36 -2.22 13.04
CA GLY A 107 -14.46 -1.90 14.47
C GLY A 107 -13.29 -2.38 15.34
N ALA A 108 -12.26 -3.00 14.76
CA ALA A 108 -11.03 -3.38 15.42
C ALA A 108 -10.28 -2.16 16.04
N PRO A 109 -10.14 -2.04 17.39
CA PRO A 109 -9.44 -0.91 18.01
C PRO A 109 -8.00 -0.68 17.54
N SER A 110 -7.18 -1.73 17.39
CA SER A 110 -5.81 -1.57 16.86
C SER A 110 -5.76 -1.08 15.40
N PHE A 111 -6.80 -1.33 14.60
CA PHE A 111 -6.89 -0.77 13.25
C PHE A 111 -7.22 0.72 13.28
N GLN A 112 -8.04 1.17 14.24
CA GLN A 112 -8.31 2.59 14.45
C GLN A 112 -7.02 3.38 14.69
N SER A 113 -6.04 2.81 15.40
CA SER A 113 -4.71 3.43 15.55
C SER A 113 -4.01 3.72 14.21
N PHE A 114 -4.25 2.92 13.17
CA PHE A 114 -3.74 3.19 11.83
C PHE A 114 -4.46 4.37 11.17
N VAL A 115 -5.78 4.50 11.39
CA VAL A 115 -6.58 5.64 10.91
C VAL A 115 -6.07 6.93 11.53
N ASP A 116 -5.90 6.96 12.85
CA ASP A 116 -5.36 8.11 13.58
C ASP A 116 -3.94 8.46 13.10
N SER A 117 -3.15 7.45 12.71
CA SER A 117 -1.80 7.64 12.17
C SER A 117 -1.81 8.26 10.78
N MET A 118 -2.74 7.86 9.92
CA MET A 118 -2.90 8.43 8.58
C MET A 118 -3.44 9.86 8.64
N GLU A 119 -4.34 10.17 9.58
CA GLU A 119 -4.78 11.55 9.83
C GLU A 119 -3.60 12.43 10.28
N ALA A 120 -2.80 11.95 11.24
CA ALA A 120 -1.60 12.65 11.66
C ALA A 120 -0.60 12.85 10.51
N MET A 121 -0.51 11.88 9.60
CA MET A 121 0.34 11.96 8.41
C MET A 121 -0.16 13.03 7.44
N TYR A 122 -1.47 13.08 7.20
CA TYR A 122 -2.13 14.07 6.36
C TYR A 122 -1.87 15.49 6.87
N ILE A 123 -2.11 15.74 8.16
CA ILE A 123 -1.85 17.03 8.82
C ILE A 123 -0.37 17.41 8.65
N LYS A 124 0.54 16.46 8.91
CA LYS A 124 1.97 16.70 8.79
C LYS A 124 2.39 17.05 7.37
N TYR A 125 1.82 16.44 6.34
CA TYR A 125 2.09 16.82 4.96
C TYR A 125 1.52 18.20 4.61
N GLY A 126 0.39 18.58 5.21
CA GLY A 126 -0.19 19.91 5.09
C GLY A 126 0.77 21.04 5.49
N ASP A 127 1.67 20.80 6.45
CA ASP A 127 2.68 21.79 6.85
C ASP A 127 3.74 22.07 5.77
N PHE A 128 3.90 21.19 4.77
CA PHE A 128 4.96 21.28 3.74
C PHE A 128 4.45 21.45 2.31
N ILE A 129 3.16 21.22 2.09
CA ILE A 129 2.51 21.31 0.79
C ILE A 129 1.62 22.55 0.82
N ALA A 130 1.79 23.44 -0.16
CA ALA A 130 1.05 24.70 -0.19
C ALA A 130 -0.48 24.49 -0.18
N ASP A 131 -1.20 25.43 0.43
CA ASP A 131 -2.66 25.40 0.52
C ASP A 131 -3.32 25.14 -0.84
N GLY A 132 -4.28 24.21 -0.87
CA GLY A 132 -4.99 23.80 -2.08
C GLY A 132 -4.18 22.92 -3.05
N ARG A 133 -3.00 22.44 -2.66
CA ARG A 133 -2.18 21.48 -3.44
C ARG A 133 -2.15 20.07 -2.86
N LEU A 134 -2.59 19.90 -1.62
CA LEU A 134 -2.85 18.61 -1.00
C LEU A 134 -4.32 18.26 -1.24
N ASP A 135 -4.58 17.11 -1.87
CA ASP A 135 -5.95 16.63 -2.07
C ASP A 135 -6.61 16.33 -0.74
N ASP A 136 -7.90 16.63 -0.61
CA ASP A 136 -8.66 16.37 0.61
C ASP A 136 -8.59 14.88 0.99
N TRP A 137 -8.34 14.61 2.28
CA TRP A 137 -8.38 13.24 2.78
C TRP A 137 -9.82 12.72 2.82
N ASN A 138 -10.16 11.87 1.86
CA ASN A 138 -11.47 11.24 1.73
C ASN A 138 -11.31 9.70 1.70
N PRO A 139 -11.07 9.06 2.87
CA PRO A 139 -10.91 7.61 2.93
C PRO A 139 -12.25 6.89 2.67
N PRO A 140 -12.23 5.63 2.22
CA PRO A 140 -13.44 4.82 2.13
C PRO A 140 -14.06 4.65 3.53
N THR A 141 -15.38 4.65 3.59
CA THR A 141 -16.15 4.50 4.84
C THR A 141 -17.25 3.47 4.67
N ASP A 142 -17.58 2.79 5.76
CA ASP A 142 -18.73 1.88 5.85
C ASP A 142 -19.44 2.03 7.20
N ASP A 143 -20.39 1.14 7.49
CA ASP A 143 -21.15 1.14 8.74
C ASP A 143 -20.30 0.84 9.99
N LYS A 144 -19.09 0.30 9.81
CA LYS A 144 -18.20 -0.19 10.86
C LYS A 144 -16.89 0.61 10.95
N GLY A 145 -16.69 1.64 10.12
CA GLY A 145 -15.63 2.64 10.29
C GLY A 145 -15.00 3.15 9.00
N ILE A 146 -13.74 3.55 9.13
CA ILE A 146 -12.90 4.09 8.05
C ILE A 146 -11.97 2.99 7.53
N GLY A 147 -11.78 2.92 6.23
CA GLY A 147 -10.84 2.01 5.57
C GLY A 147 -9.70 2.73 4.84
N PHE A 148 -8.91 1.98 4.08
CA PHE A 148 -7.82 2.48 3.26
C PHE A 148 -7.84 1.92 1.86
N ASP A 149 -7.80 2.79 0.86
CA ASP A 149 -7.49 2.42 -0.51
C ASP A 149 -5.97 2.42 -0.71
N ILE A 150 -5.41 1.22 -0.88
CA ILE A 150 -3.98 1.02 -1.17
C ILE A 150 -3.85 0.72 -2.66
N VAL A 151 -3.11 1.58 -3.36
CA VAL A 151 -3.04 1.56 -4.83
C VAL A 151 -1.58 1.57 -5.26
N ASN A 152 -1.22 0.69 -6.20
CA ASN A 152 0.04 0.77 -6.92
C ASN A 152 -0.19 0.73 -8.44
N ARG A 153 0.57 1.51 -9.20
CA ARG A 153 0.47 1.54 -10.67
C ARG A 153 1.40 0.48 -11.26
N TYR A 154 1.00 -0.12 -12.37
CA TYR A 154 1.90 -1.04 -13.08
C TYR A 154 3.00 -0.31 -13.84
N PHE A 155 2.80 0.96 -14.20
CA PHE A 155 3.77 1.73 -14.97
C PHE A 155 3.92 3.16 -14.47
N THR A 156 5.15 3.64 -14.51
CA THR A 156 5.53 5.05 -14.36
C THR A 156 5.89 5.62 -15.73
N ASN A 157 5.62 6.90 -15.97
CA ASN A 157 6.12 7.55 -17.20
C ASN A 157 7.63 7.75 -17.08
N ILE A 158 8.40 7.50 -18.15
CA ILE A 158 9.86 7.61 -18.17
C ILE A 158 10.34 9.01 -17.75
N SER A 159 9.57 10.07 -18.03
CA SER A 159 9.92 11.42 -17.58
C SER A 159 9.96 11.57 -16.06
N TYR A 160 9.26 10.69 -15.34
CA TYR A 160 9.16 10.64 -13.88
C TYR A 160 9.94 9.48 -13.26
N SER A 161 10.54 8.59 -14.04
CA SER A 161 11.26 7.43 -13.49
C SER A 161 12.66 7.78 -12.98
N ALA A 162 13.12 9.04 -13.14
CA ALA A 162 14.43 9.50 -12.69
C ALA A 162 15.63 8.63 -13.14
N GLY A 163 15.50 7.92 -14.26
CA GLY A 163 16.54 7.01 -14.78
C GLY A 163 16.55 5.62 -14.15
N GLU A 164 15.52 5.25 -13.38
CA GLU A 164 15.34 3.90 -12.86
C GLU A 164 15.33 2.83 -13.95
N ILE A 165 15.81 1.64 -13.57
CA ILE A 165 15.92 0.49 -14.45
C ILE A 165 14.58 -0.25 -14.50
N ALA A 166 14.25 -0.76 -15.68
CA ALA A 166 13.05 -1.57 -15.86
C ALA A 166 13.16 -2.88 -15.07
N VAL A 167 12.14 -3.16 -14.27
CA VAL A 167 11.95 -4.44 -13.58
C VAL A 167 10.99 -5.28 -14.43
N PRO A 168 11.23 -6.59 -14.62
CA PRO A 168 10.27 -7.47 -15.30
C PRO A 168 9.07 -7.79 -14.40
N PHE A 169 7.90 -7.98 -14.99
CA PHE A 169 6.74 -8.52 -14.25
C PHE A 169 6.98 -9.98 -13.86
N HIS A 170 6.54 -10.35 -12.66
CA HIS A 170 6.53 -11.75 -12.24
C HIS A 170 5.45 -12.54 -13.00
N GLU A 171 5.67 -13.85 -13.19
CA GLU A 171 4.75 -14.72 -13.94
C GLU A 171 3.34 -14.78 -13.31
N SER A 172 3.25 -14.69 -11.98
CA SER A 172 1.95 -14.63 -11.28
C SER A 172 1.18 -13.33 -11.55
N VAL A 173 1.88 -12.26 -11.93
CA VAL A 173 1.30 -10.95 -12.24
C VAL A 173 0.91 -10.84 -13.71
N ASP A 174 1.75 -11.35 -14.60
CA ASP A 174 1.56 -11.26 -16.06
C ASP A 174 1.78 -12.60 -16.79
N PRO A 175 0.95 -13.63 -16.51
CA PRO A 175 1.16 -14.99 -17.03
C PRO A 175 1.01 -15.10 -18.55
N CYS A 176 0.48 -14.07 -19.22
CA CYS A 176 0.25 -14.03 -20.65
C CYS A 176 1.09 -12.94 -21.36
N ASP A 177 2.08 -12.36 -20.68
CA ASP A 177 2.92 -11.27 -21.20
C ASP A 177 2.10 -10.04 -21.68
N VAL A 178 0.87 -9.85 -21.18
CA VAL A 178 0.00 -8.73 -21.57
C VAL A 178 0.60 -7.41 -21.10
N LEU A 179 0.94 -7.30 -19.81
CA LEU A 179 1.55 -6.08 -19.26
C LEU A 179 2.93 -5.83 -19.87
N LYS A 180 3.73 -6.87 -20.07
CA LYS A 180 5.01 -6.79 -20.77
C LYS A 180 4.86 -6.25 -22.19
N GLN A 181 3.87 -6.72 -22.95
CA GLN A 181 3.57 -6.22 -24.30
C GLN A 181 3.02 -4.79 -24.30
N MET A 182 2.28 -4.39 -23.26
CA MET A 182 1.80 -3.02 -23.08
C MET A 182 2.90 -2.04 -22.63
N GLY A 183 3.96 -2.57 -22.02
CA GLY A 183 5.15 -1.83 -21.62
C GLY A 183 5.90 -1.21 -22.79
N GLY A 184 6.72 -0.20 -22.50
CA GLY A 184 7.52 0.51 -23.50
C GLY A 184 6.93 1.82 -24.01
N GLY A 185 7.63 2.41 -24.98
CA GLY A 185 7.41 3.81 -25.38
C GLY A 185 7.78 4.76 -24.24
N ASN A 186 6.81 5.49 -23.70
CA ASN A 186 7.02 6.47 -22.62
C ASN A 186 6.74 5.91 -21.22
N TYR A 187 6.56 4.59 -21.07
CA TYR A 187 6.17 3.95 -19.80
C TYR A 187 7.10 2.80 -19.45
N ILE A 188 7.43 2.69 -18.16
CA ILE A 188 8.39 1.74 -17.60
C ILE A 188 7.82 1.16 -16.30
N HIS A 189 8.04 -0.14 -16.06
CA HIS A 189 7.79 -0.78 -14.77
C HIS A 189 9.07 -0.71 -13.95
N THR A 190 9.04 -0.06 -12.78
CA THR A 190 10.21 0.11 -11.92
C THR A 190 10.01 -0.57 -10.56
N GLN A 191 11.00 -0.50 -9.69
CA GLN A 191 10.93 -1.08 -8.34
C GLN A 191 9.74 -0.53 -7.54
N ASP A 192 9.41 0.76 -7.70
CA ASP A 192 8.26 1.38 -7.03
C ASP A 192 6.91 0.84 -7.54
N ASN A 193 6.87 0.28 -8.74
CA ASN A 193 5.67 -0.34 -9.30
C ASN A 193 5.53 -1.82 -8.90
N HIS A 194 6.60 -2.42 -8.36
CA HIS A 194 6.62 -3.82 -7.97
C HIS A 194 5.76 -4.06 -6.73
N VAL A 195 5.03 -5.18 -6.71
CA VAL A 195 4.22 -5.61 -5.56
C VAL A 195 4.52 -7.07 -5.31
N ASP A 196 4.94 -7.36 -4.08
CA ASP A 196 5.13 -8.72 -3.58
C ASP A 196 3.80 -9.30 -3.08
N TYR A 197 3.47 -10.50 -3.55
CA TYR A 197 2.29 -11.25 -3.14
C TYR A 197 2.74 -12.40 -2.24
N ILE A 198 2.50 -12.26 -0.94
CA ILE A 198 3.00 -13.18 0.08
C ILE A 198 1.81 -13.74 0.82
N GLU A 199 1.81 -15.05 1.07
CA GLU A 199 0.85 -15.71 1.93
C GLU A 199 1.51 -16.19 3.23
N ARG A 200 0.77 -16.13 4.33
CA ARG A 200 1.23 -16.73 5.58
C ARG A 200 0.97 -18.22 5.49
N VAL A 201 2.00 -19.01 5.25
CA VAL A 201 1.92 -20.47 5.40
C VAL A 201 1.99 -20.82 6.89
N PRO A 202 0.96 -21.43 7.48
CA PRO A 202 1.07 -21.97 8.83
C PRO A 202 2.01 -23.18 8.77
N ALA A 203 3.26 -22.99 9.17
CA ALA A 203 4.15 -24.12 9.33
C ALA A 203 3.68 -24.98 10.52
N ASP A 204 3.75 -26.30 10.36
CA ASP A 204 4.02 -27.19 11.48
C ASP A 204 5.35 -26.72 12.11
N ASN A 205 5.26 -25.87 13.14
CA ASN A 205 6.34 -25.38 14.01
C ASN A 205 7.38 -24.34 13.52
N SER A 206 7.15 -23.56 12.45
CA SER A 206 7.96 -22.34 12.22
C SER A 206 7.25 -21.23 11.42
N LYS A 207 6.76 -20.18 12.11
CA LYS A 207 6.16 -18.99 11.49
C LYS A 207 7.18 -18.23 10.62
N GLN A 208 7.41 -18.66 9.38
CA GLN A 208 8.17 -17.94 8.36
C GLN A 208 7.24 -17.47 7.24
N TYR A 209 7.48 -16.26 6.75
CA TYR A 209 6.82 -15.70 5.57
C TYR A 209 7.54 -16.26 4.34
N GLN A 210 6.80 -16.88 3.40
CA GLN A 210 7.33 -17.35 2.12
C GLN A 210 6.75 -16.50 1.00
#